data_AF-A0A830E3E6-F1
#
_entry.id   AF-A0A830E3E6-F1
#
_cell.length_a   1.000
_cell.length_b   1.000
_cell.length_c   1.000
_cell.angle_alpha   90.00
_cell.angle_beta   90.00
_cell.angle_gamma   90.00
#
_symmetry.space_group_name_H-M   'P 1'
#
loop_
_entity.id
_entity.type
_entity.pdbx_description
1 polymer ?
#
loop_
_entity_poly.entity_id
_entity_poly.type
_entity_poly.pdbx_seq_one_letter_code
_entity_poly.pdbx_strand_id
1 'polypeptide(L)'
;MRFDLRRVIIVYAIELLVLTVLSIIGFYIGPLFVNESMITSLENELRGATGLGPNYIFLHNLVIDTLMAIPVVGPFFFVFTLATTGFVLGVFVSYALNSPIGLVLSLLVTMFFPHGIIELFAYAFSTSGSLLFTGGIINTIRRRGSVNRDGVIAFIIYYVISVILLYIAANVEYFEITALKGIISGMFS
;
A
#
# COMPACT_ATOMS: atom_id res chain seq x y z
N MET A 1 -5.09 -25.91 -1.28
CA MET A 1 -5.06 -24.78 -0.32
C MET A 1 -6.40 -24.09 -0.42
N ARG A 2 -6.95 -23.58 0.69
CA ARG A 2 -8.26 -22.93 0.69
C ARG A 2 -8.10 -21.44 0.96
N PHE A 3 -9.00 -20.65 0.41
CA PHE A 3 -9.18 -19.25 0.72
C PHE A 3 -9.39 -19.08 2.23
N ASP A 4 -8.67 -18.13 2.83
CA ASP A 4 -8.71 -17.82 4.25
C ASP A 4 -8.68 -16.30 4.46
N LEU A 5 -9.84 -15.75 4.83
CA LEU A 5 -10.00 -14.33 5.13
C LEU A 5 -9.29 -13.92 6.43
N ARG A 6 -9.14 -14.84 7.39
CA ARG A 6 -8.45 -14.55 8.66
C ARG A 6 -7.00 -14.16 8.39
N ARG A 7 -6.35 -14.81 7.43
CA ARG A 7 -4.99 -14.47 7.01
C ARG A 7 -4.92 -13.06 6.44
N VAL A 8 -5.86 -12.68 5.57
CA VAL A 8 -5.94 -11.33 5.00
C VAL A 8 -6.05 -10.29 6.10
N ILE A 9 -6.93 -10.51 7.08
CA ILE A 9 -7.10 -9.61 8.23
C ILE A 9 -5.82 -9.50 9.05
N ILE A 10 -5.08 -10.59 9.24
CA ILE A 10 -3.79 -10.57 9.95
C ILE A 10 -2.76 -9.78 9.16
N VAL A 11 -2.66 -10.00 7.84
CA VAL A 11 -1.72 -9.24 6.98
C VAL A 11 -2.07 -7.76 6.97
N TYR A 12 -3.35 -7.41 6.87
CA TYR A 12 -3.84 -6.04 6.98
C TYR A 12 -3.47 -5.39 8.33
N ALA A 13 -3.65 -6.10 9.44
CA ALA A 13 -3.24 -5.60 10.75
C ALA A 13 -1.70 -5.39 10.85
N ILE A 14 -0.92 -6.25 10.20
CA ILE A 14 0.55 -6.10 10.10
C ILE A 14 0.91 -4.88 9.25
N GLU A 15 0.23 -4.66 8.12
CA GLU A 15 0.43 -3.47 7.27
C GLU A 15 0.24 -2.18 8.07
N LEU A 16 -0.87 -2.05 8.79
CA LEU A 16 -1.16 -0.89 9.63
C LEU A 16 -0.09 -0.66 10.69
N LEU A 17 0.36 -1.74 11.35
CA LEU A 17 1.39 -1.65 12.38
C LEU A 17 2.74 -1.21 11.79
N VAL A 18 3.17 -1.83 10.70
CA VAL A 18 4.45 -1.53 10.03
C VAL A 18 4.43 -0.10 9.51
N LEU A 19 3.35 0.31 8.84
CA LEU A 19 3.17 1.67 8.34
C LEU A 19 3.26 2.70 9.47
N THR A 20 2.57 2.46 10.59
CA THR A 20 2.58 3.34 11.76
C THR A 20 3.99 3.46 12.35
N VAL A 21 4.64 2.32 12.63
CA VAL A 21 5.97 2.29 13.25
C VAL A 21 7.00 2.98 12.36
N LEU A 22 6.99 2.70 11.06
CA LEU A 22 7.96 3.26 10.13
C LEU A 22 7.68 4.73 9.83
N SER A 23 6.43 5.19 9.90
CA SER A 23 6.11 6.62 9.86
C SER A 23 6.61 7.37 11.09
N ILE A 24 6.51 6.78 12.28
CA ILE A 24 7.08 7.37 13.50
C ILE A 24 8.61 7.46 13.38
N ILE A 25 9.27 6.39 12.91
CA ILE A 25 10.72 6.39 12.68
C ILE A 25 11.09 7.44 11.63
N GLY A 26 10.39 7.48 10.50
CA GLY A 26 10.61 8.46 9.44
C GLY A 26 10.46 9.89 9.94
N PHE A 27 9.48 10.17 10.79
CA PHE A 27 9.24 11.51 11.34
C PHE A 27 10.38 12.02 12.22
N TYR A 28 10.86 11.21 13.16
CA TYR A 28 11.88 11.64 14.13
C TYR A 28 13.31 11.49 13.62
N ILE A 29 13.57 10.46 12.81
CA ILE A 29 14.93 10.05 12.45
C ILE A 29 15.22 10.36 10.99
N GLY A 30 14.21 10.31 10.11
CA GLY A 30 14.43 10.42 8.68
C GLY A 30 15.00 11.75 8.18
N PRO A 31 14.73 12.92 8.79
CA PRO A 31 15.43 14.16 8.44
C PRO A 31 16.96 14.12 8.61
N LEU A 32 17.49 13.18 9.40
CA LEU A 32 18.95 12.99 9.55
C LEU A 32 19.59 12.29 8.34
N PHE A 33 18.78 11.61 7.50
CA PHE A 33 19.25 10.78 6.39
C PHE A 33 18.71 11.19 5.03
N VAL A 34 17.58 11.92 5.01
CA VAL A 34 16.89 12.32 3.78
C VAL A 34 16.76 13.83 3.75
N ASN A 35 17.29 14.46 2.71
CA ASN A 35 17.20 15.91 2.52
C ASN A 35 15.78 16.34 2.11
N GLU A 36 15.36 17.51 2.57
CA GLU A 36 14.07 18.12 2.22
C GLU A 36 13.86 18.20 0.70
N SER A 37 14.89 18.59 -0.06
CA SER A 37 14.81 18.69 -1.53
C SER A 37 14.45 17.38 -2.23
N MET A 38 14.85 16.23 -1.68
CA MET A 38 14.47 14.93 -2.23
C MET A 38 12.98 14.67 -2.02
N ILE A 39 12.45 15.03 -0.85
CA ILE A 39 11.04 14.88 -0.50
C ILE A 39 10.18 15.81 -1.33
N THR A 40 10.56 17.08 -1.49
CA THR A 40 9.84 18.04 -2.33
C THR A 40 9.82 17.61 -3.80
N SER A 41 10.92 17.03 -4.30
CA SER A 41 10.99 16.50 -5.67
C SER A 41 10.02 15.32 -5.86
N LEU A 42 10.00 14.39 -4.91
CA LEU A 42 9.07 13.25 -4.91
C LEU A 42 7.61 13.71 -4.81
N GLU A 43 7.31 14.68 -3.94
CA GLU A 43 5.98 15.25 -3.81
C GLU A 43 5.50 15.87 -5.13
N ASN A 44 6.36 16.63 -5.81
CA ASN A 44 6.02 17.26 -7.09
C ASN A 44 5.72 16.22 -8.19
N GLU A 45 6.48 15.11 -8.22
CA GLU A 45 6.23 14.01 -9.14
C GLU A 45 4.87 13.34 -8.85
N LEU A 46 4.57 13.06 -7.58
CA LEU A 46 3.31 12.46 -7.14
C LEU A 46 2.09 13.38 -7.38
N ARG A 47 2.23 14.70 -7.15
CA ARG A 47 1.17 15.68 -7.45
C ARG A 47 0.91 15.80 -8.95
N GLY A 48 1.96 15.73 -9.77
CA GLY A 48 1.83 15.70 -11.23
C GLY A 48 1.06 14.45 -11.70
N ALA A 49 1.39 13.31 -11.11
CA ALA A 49 0.77 12.01 -11.35
C ALA A 49 -0.73 11.96 -10.99
N THR A 50 -1.11 12.43 -9.80
CA THR A 50 -2.52 12.41 -9.34
C THR A 50 -3.44 13.31 -10.18
N GLY A 51 -2.88 14.28 -10.91
CA GLY A 51 -3.61 15.10 -11.88
C GLY A 51 -3.99 14.37 -13.18
N LEU A 52 -3.45 13.19 -13.44
CA LEU A 52 -3.64 12.43 -14.69
C LEU A 52 -4.88 11.51 -14.67
N GLY A 53 -5.61 11.47 -13.56
CA GLY A 53 -6.86 10.74 -13.41
C GLY A 53 -6.73 9.37 -12.72
N PRO A 54 -7.87 8.68 -12.47
CA PRO A 54 -7.92 7.46 -11.67
C PRO A 54 -7.15 6.29 -12.30
N ASN A 55 -7.01 6.26 -13.63
CA ASN A 55 -6.25 5.20 -14.31
C ASN A 55 -4.76 5.24 -13.96
N TYR A 56 -4.19 6.43 -13.75
CA TYR A 56 -2.79 6.55 -13.38
C TYR A 56 -2.56 6.07 -11.95
N ILE A 57 -3.43 6.48 -11.01
CA ILE A 57 -3.43 6.02 -9.61
C ILE A 57 -3.54 4.49 -9.57
N PHE A 58 -4.50 3.92 -10.32
CA PHE A 58 -4.67 2.48 -10.42
C PHE A 58 -3.41 1.78 -10.94
N LEU A 59 -2.82 2.25 -12.04
CA LEU A 59 -1.64 1.61 -12.62
C LEU A 59 -0.43 1.67 -11.70
N HIS A 60 -0.24 2.79 -10.98
CA HIS A 60 0.81 2.93 -9.99
C HIS A 60 0.69 1.86 -8.90
N ASN A 61 -0.48 1.77 -8.27
CA ASN A 61 -0.74 0.79 -7.22
C ASN A 61 -0.76 -0.65 -7.73
N LEU A 62 -1.22 -0.87 -8.97
CA LEU A 62 -1.20 -2.19 -9.60
C LEU A 62 0.22 -2.71 -9.79
N VAL A 63 1.18 -1.86 -10.18
CA VAL A 63 2.59 -2.29 -10.31
C VAL A 63 3.12 -2.76 -8.96
N ILE A 64 2.88 -1.98 -7.90
CA ILE A 64 3.30 -2.30 -6.54
C ILE A 64 2.64 -3.62 -6.08
N ASP A 65 1.33 -3.76 -6.27
CA ASP A 65 0.57 -4.96 -5.91
C ASP A 65 1.00 -6.20 -6.67
N THR A 66 1.31 -6.05 -7.96
CA THR A 66 1.81 -7.15 -8.80
C THR A 66 3.15 -7.65 -8.26
N LEU A 67 4.06 -6.75 -7.85
CA LEU A 67 5.33 -7.14 -7.26
C LEU A 67 5.13 -7.90 -5.94
N MET A 68 4.17 -7.47 -5.11
CA MET A 68 3.79 -8.16 -3.86
C MET A 68 3.09 -9.50 -4.09
N ALA A 69 2.41 -9.67 -5.23
CA ALA A 69 1.74 -10.91 -5.61
C ALA A 69 2.75 -12.01 -5.98
N ILE A 70 3.96 -11.65 -6.44
CA ILE A 70 4.93 -12.64 -6.93
C ILE A 70 5.25 -13.64 -5.81
N PRO A 71 5.09 -14.96 -6.02
CA PRO A 71 5.43 -15.95 -5.01
C PRO A 71 6.93 -15.93 -4.71
N VAL A 72 7.32 -16.21 -3.47
CA VAL A 72 8.71 -16.19 -2.94
C VAL A 72 9.27 -14.76 -2.81
N VAL A 73 9.15 -13.94 -3.84
CA VAL A 73 9.74 -12.58 -3.89
C VAL A 73 8.80 -11.52 -3.33
N GLY A 74 7.49 -11.70 -3.47
CA GLY A 74 6.45 -10.77 -3.04
C GLY A 74 6.48 -10.41 -1.56
N PRO A 75 6.74 -11.34 -0.62
CA PRO A 75 6.90 -10.98 0.79
C PRO A 75 8.05 -10.00 1.06
N PHE A 76 9.11 -10.03 0.23
CA PHE A 76 10.19 -9.05 0.32
C PHE A 76 9.71 -7.67 -0.18
N PHE A 77 9.04 -7.63 -1.34
CA PHE A 77 8.46 -6.39 -1.86
C PHE A 77 7.41 -5.79 -0.92
N PHE A 78 6.61 -6.63 -0.26
CA PHE A 78 5.64 -6.21 0.75
C PHE A 78 6.31 -5.43 1.89
N VAL A 79 7.36 -6.00 2.49
CA VAL A 79 8.11 -5.32 3.56
C VAL A 79 8.79 -4.07 3.03
N PHE A 80 9.40 -4.14 1.86
CA PHE A 80 10.09 -3.00 1.24
C PHE A 80 9.13 -1.84 0.98
N THR A 81 8.00 -2.07 0.31
CA THR A 81 6.99 -1.07 -0.02
C THR A 81 6.41 -0.44 1.24
N LEU A 82 5.98 -1.24 2.23
CA LEU A 82 5.46 -0.69 3.49
C LEU A 82 6.51 0.14 4.22
N ALA A 83 7.76 -0.29 4.17
CA ALA A 83 8.85 0.43 4.80
C ALA A 83 9.13 1.76 4.14
N THR A 84 9.21 1.78 2.81
CA THR A 84 9.41 3.01 2.06
C THR A 84 8.23 3.95 2.23
N THR A 85 6.99 3.46 2.10
CA THR A 85 5.78 4.30 2.19
C THR A 85 5.63 4.90 3.58
N GLY A 86 5.73 4.08 4.63
CA GLY A 86 5.64 4.57 6.01
C GLY A 86 6.77 5.56 6.33
N PHE A 87 8.01 5.19 6.03
CA PHE A 87 9.15 6.06 6.31
C PHE A 87 9.06 7.41 5.57
N VAL A 88 8.76 7.39 4.26
CA VAL A 88 8.62 8.60 3.45
C VAL A 88 7.46 9.47 3.95
N LEU A 89 6.31 8.88 4.32
CA LEU A 89 5.21 9.61 4.95
C LEU A 89 5.67 10.34 6.20
N GLY A 90 6.40 9.65 7.08
CA GLY A 90 6.97 10.24 8.29
C GLY A 90 7.89 11.43 7.99
N VAL A 91 8.84 11.26 7.08
CA VAL A 91 9.78 12.33 6.68
C VAL A 91 9.03 13.52 6.08
N PHE A 92 8.06 13.26 5.20
CA PHE A 92 7.24 14.29 4.59
C PHE A 92 6.54 15.15 5.65
N VAL A 93 5.90 14.51 6.63
CA VAL A 93 5.20 15.24 7.70
C VAL A 93 6.17 16.01 8.61
N SER A 94 7.37 15.47 8.83
CA SER A 94 8.43 16.14 9.59
C SER A 94 8.81 17.48 8.95
N TYR A 95 9.01 17.51 7.63
CA TYR A 95 9.32 18.75 6.91
C TYR A 95 8.10 19.67 6.73
N ALA A 96 6.95 19.12 6.36
CA ALA A 96 5.78 19.91 5.98
C ALA A 96 5.03 20.52 7.18
N LEU A 97 4.90 19.76 8.28
CA LEU A 97 4.09 20.16 9.43
C LEU A 97 4.93 20.33 10.71
N ASN A 98 6.09 19.66 10.79
CA ASN A 98 6.98 19.66 11.96
C ASN A 98 6.22 19.48 13.29
N SER A 99 5.21 18.61 13.30
CA SER A 99 4.30 18.44 14.42
C SER A 99 3.88 16.98 14.57
N PRO A 100 4.05 16.37 15.77
CA PRO A 100 3.56 15.02 16.04
C PRO A 100 2.05 14.88 15.86
N ILE A 101 1.28 15.96 16.09
CA ILE A 101 -0.16 15.99 15.82
C ILE A 101 -0.42 15.89 14.31
N GLY A 102 0.41 16.57 13.51
CA GLY A 102 0.39 16.44 12.05
C GLY A 102 0.61 15.00 11.60
N LEU A 103 1.55 14.28 12.23
CA LEU A 103 1.80 12.87 11.93
C LEU A 103 0.58 11.99 12.23
N VAL A 104 -0.07 12.20 13.37
CA VAL A 104 -1.29 11.46 13.72
C VAL A 104 -2.40 11.72 12.69
N LEU A 105 -2.61 12.98 12.30
CA LEU A 105 -3.62 13.33 11.31
C LEU A 105 -3.31 12.72 9.93
N SER A 106 -2.07 12.79 9.47
CA SER A 106 -1.65 12.18 8.21
C SER A 106 -1.83 10.66 8.23
N LEU A 107 -1.45 9.99 9.32
CA LEU A 107 -1.70 8.56 9.51
C LEU A 107 -3.19 8.21 9.50
N LEU A 108 -4.03 9.04 10.12
CA LEU A 108 -5.48 8.85 10.09
C LEU A 108 -6.04 8.99 8.68
N VAL A 109 -5.59 9.99 7.93
CA VAL A 109 -5.99 10.17 6.53
C VAL A 109 -5.54 8.96 5.70
N THR A 110 -4.26 8.60 5.74
CA THR A 110 -3.71 7.50 4.93
C THR A 110 -4.34 6.13 5.27
N MET A 111 -4.60 5.83 6.55
CA MET A 111 -5.09 4.50 6.95
C MET A 111 -6.62 4.39 7.00
N PHE A 112 -7.33 5.50 7.22
CA PHE A 112 -8.77 5.47 7.48
C PHE A 112 -9.61 6.27 6.48
N PHE A 113 -8.99 6.94 5.50
CA PHE A 113 -9.77 7.38 4.35
C PHE A 113 -10.26 6.18 3.54
N PRO A 114 -11.45 6.29 2.92
CA PRO A 114 -12.03 5.20 2.15
C PRO A 114 -11.07 4.59 1.12
N HIS A 115 -10.30 5.40 0.37
CA HIS A 115 -9.32 4.84 -0.57
C HIS A 115 -8.23 4.02 0.14
N GLY A 116 -7.66 4.54 1.22
CA GLY A 116 -6.56 3.91 1.96
C GLY A 116 -6.96 2.57 2.58
N ILE A 117 -8.17 2.47 3.13
CA ILE A 117 -8.71 1.19 3.63
C ILE A 117 -8.78 0.17 2.50
N ILE A 118 -9.35 0.55 1.36
CA ILE A 118 -9.55 -0.37 0.22
C ILE A 118 -8.21 -0.79 -0.38
N GLU A 119 -7.26 0.14 -0.52
CA GLU A 119 -5.92 -0.11 -1.04
C GLU A 119 -5.14 -1.08 -0.15
N LEU A 120 -5.08 -0.81 1.16
CA LEU A 120 -4.40 -1.70 2.11
C LEU A 120 -5.05 -3.09 2.11
N PHE A 121 -6.37 -3.19 2.05
CA PHE A 121 -7.04 -4.49 1.88
C PHE A 121 -6.59 -5.20 0.60
N ALA A 122 -6.46 -4.49 -0.53
CA ALA A 122 -5.98 -5.07 -1.78
C ALA A 122 -4.57 -5.66 -1.62
N TYR A 123 -3.65 -4.91 -1.03
CA TYR A 123 -2.29 -5.37 -0.74
C TYR A 123 -2.27 -6.58 0.20
N ALA A 124 -3.18 -6.61 1.18
CA ALA A 124 -3.31 -7.74 2.09
C ALA A 124 -3.79 -9.01 1.37
N PHE A 125 -4.70 -8.89 0.39
CA PHE A 125 -5.12 -10.01 -0.46
C PHE A 125 -3.94 -10.55 -1.29
N SER A 126 -3.25 -9.67 -2.00
CA SER A 126 -2.12 -10.03 -2.86
C SER A 126 -0.99 -10.71 -2.08
N THR A 127 -0.58 -10.10 -0.96
CA THR A 127 0.45 -10.63 -0.07
C THR A 127 0.03 -11.95 0.56
N SER A 128 -1.22 -12.10 0.99
CA SER A 128 -1.75 -13.35 1.52
C SER A 128 -1.71 -14.48 0.49
N GLY A 129 -2.11 -14.18 -0.75
CA GLY A 129 -2.02 -15.10 -1.89
C GLY A 129 -0.58 -15.52 -2.15
N SER A 130 0.33 -14.55 -2.20
CA SER A 130 1.77 -14.79 -2.39
C SER A 130 2.35 -15.69 -1.30
N LEU A 131 2.11 -15.39 -0.01
CA LEU A 131 2.58 -16.17 1.13
C LEU A 131 2.02 -17.61 1.13
N LEU A 132 0.73 -17.76 0.84
CA LEU A 132 0.09 -19.08 0.73
C LEU A 132 0.75 -19.92 -0.35
N PHE A 133 0.88 -19.35 -1.55
CA PHE A 133 1.40 -20.08 -2.70
C PHE A 133 2.91 -20.37 -2.55
N THR A 134 3.67 -19.45 -1.96
CA THR A 134 5.07 -19.64 -1.54
C THR A 134 5.22 -20.86 -0.63
N GLY A 135 4.42 -20.95 0.43
CA GLY A 135 4.43 -22.11 1.32
C GLY A 135 4.07 -23.42 0.60
N GLY A 136 3.22 -23.33 -0.43
CA GLY A 136 2.86 -24.46 -1.30
C GLY A 136 4.04 -24.94 -2.12
N ILE A 137 4.72 -24.02 -2.80
CA ILE A 137 5.92 -24.29 -3.60
C ILE A 137 7.01 -24.93 -2.73
N ILE A 138 7.30 -24.35 -1.56
CA ILE A 138 8.33 -24.87 -0.64
C ILE A 138 7.99 -26.30 -0.19
N ASN A 139 6.74 -26.57 0.16
CA ASN A 139 6.30 -27.90 0.57
C ASN A 139 6.38 -28.92 -0.57
N THR A 140 6.03 -28.50 -1.79
CA THR A 140 6.16 -29.32 -3.00
C THR A 140 7.62 -29.70 -3.26
N ILE A 141 8.56 -28.75 -3.18
CA ILE A 141 10.00 -28.99 -3.33
C ILE A 141 10.49 -29.98 -2.26
N ARG A 142 10.14 -29.76 -0.99
CA ARG A 142 10.55 -30.62 0.14
C ARG A 142 10.04 -32.05 0.03
N ARG A 143 8.83 -32.23 -0.50
CA ARG A 143 8.17 -33.55 -0.61
C ARG A 143 8.33 -34.19 -1.99
N ARG A 144 9.10 -33.60 -2.91
CA ARG A 144 9.23 -34.00 -4.33
C ARG A 144 7.87 -34.24 -5.02
N GLY A 145 6.89 -33.41 -4.70
CA GLY A 145 5.54 -33.51 -5.26
C GLY A 145 5.33 -32.58 -6.45
N SER A 146 4.07 -32.40 -6.85
CA SER A 146 3.64 -31.35 -7.78
C SER A 146 2.95 -30.20 -7.03
N VAL A 147 2.84 -29.03 -7.68
CA VAL A 147 2.08 -27.90 -7.14
C VAL A 147 0.59 -28.23 -7.22
N ASN A 148 -0.13 -28.06 -6.11
CA ASN A 148 -1.55 -28.34 -6.06
C ASN A 148 -2.33 -27.29 -6.91
N ARG A 149 -3.14 -27.76 -7.86
CA ARG A 149 -4.03 -26.94 -8.70
C ARG A 149 -4.91 -26.01 -7.87
N ASP A 150 -5.43 -26.46 -6.74
CA ASP A 150 -6.25 -25.63 -5.85
C ASP A 150 -5.46 -24.45 -5.27
N GLY A 151 -4.14 -24.62 -5.07
CA GLY A 151 -3.26 -23.54 -4.62
C GLY A 151 -3.05 -22.47 -5.68
N VAL A 152 -2.92 -22.88 -6.94
CA VAL A 152 -2.83 -21.96 -8.08
C VAL A 152 -4.14 -21.19 -8.23
N ILE A 153 -5.28 -21.89 -8.17
CA ILE A 153 -6.60 -21.26 -8.27
C ILE A 153 -6.81 -20.26 -7.13
N ALA A 154 -6.49 -20.64 -5.89
CA ALA A 154 -6.60 -19.72 -4.76
C ALA A 154 -5.72 -18.48 -4.96
N PHE A 155 -4.46 -18.65 -5.38
CA PHE A 155 -3.56 -17.54 -5.68
C PHE A 155 -4.15 -16.57 -6.71
N ILE A 156 -4.67 -17.09 -7.83
CA ILE A 156 -5.32 -16.28 -8.87
C ILE A 156 -6.52 -15.52 -8.29
N ILE A 157 -7.35 -16.17 -7.46
CA ILE A 157 -8.51 -15.52 -6.83
C ILE A 157 -8.06 -14.36 -5.92
N TYR A 158 -7.04 -14.57 -5.09
CA TYR A 158 -6.48 -13.50 -4.25
C TYR A 158 -6.04 -12.29 -5.07
N TYR A 159 -5.30 -12.53 -6.15
CA TYR A 159 -4.81 -11.48 -7.03
C TYR A 159 -5.92 -10.78 -7.83
N VAL A 160 -6.91 -11.51 -8.34
CA VAL A 160 -8.05 -10.89 -9.04
C VAL A 160 -8.85 -10.00 -8.08
N ILE A 161 -9.04 -10.42 -6.82
CA ILE A 161 -9.69 -9.59 -5.79
C ILE A 161 -8.86 -8.32 -5.53
N SER A 162 -7.54 -8.42 -5.38
CA SER A 162 -6.69 -7.23 -5.15
C SER A 162 -6.78 -6.24 -6.31
N VAL A 163 -6.70 -6.72 -7.56
CA VAL A 163 -6.83 -5.87 -8.76
C VAL A 163 -8.17 -5.12 -8.79
N ILE A 164 -9.28 -5.80 -8.48
CA ILE A 164 -10.61 -5.17 -8.43
C ILE A 164 -10.67 -4.10 -7.33
N LEU A 165 -10.16 -4.43 -6.14
CA LEU A 165 -10.12 -3.50 -5.02
C LEU A 165 -9.27 -2.26 -5.33
N LEU A 166 -8.10 -2.42 -5.97
CA LEU A 166 -7.27 -1.29 -6.39
C LEU A 166 -7.94 -0.38 -7.40
N TYR A 167 -8.69 -0.95 -8.35
CA TYR A 167 -9.44 -0.14 -9.29
C TYR A 167 -10.51 0.69 -8.57
N ILE A 168 -11.19 0.11 -7.57
CA ILE A 168 -12.14 0.84 -6.73
C ILE A 168 -11.42 1.93 -5.92
N ALA A 169 -10.31 1.58 -5.25
CA ALA A 169 -9.52 2.51 -4.44
C ALA A 169 -9.08 3.73 -5.24
N ALA A 170 -8.57 3.52 -6.46
CA ALA A 170 -8.13 4.60 -7.33
C ALA A 170 -9.25 5.56 -7.76
N ASN A 171 -10.45 5.04 -8.00
CA ASN A 171 -11.62 5.88 -8.30
C ASN A 171 -12.08 6.67 -7.07
N VAL A 172 -12.07 6.03 -5.90
CA VAL A 172 -12.40 6.66 -4.62
C VAL A 172 -11.39 7.76 -4.28
N GLU A 173 -10.10 7.49 -4.40
CA GLU A 173 -9.02 8.47 -4.17
C GLU A 173 -9.15 9.67 -5.10
N TYR A 174 -9.35 9.43 -6.41
CA TYR A 174 -9.53 10.50 -7.37
C TYR A 174 -10.74 11.38 -7.02
N PHE A 175 -11.85 10.77 -6.60
CA PHE A 175 -13.03 11.49 -6.17
C PHE A 175 -12.75 12.32 -4.91
N GLU A 176 -12.09 11.75 -3.90
CA GLU A 176 -11.73 12.44 -2.67
C GLU A 176 -10.82 13.66 -2.94
N ILE A 177 -9.78 13.48 -3.76
CA ILE A 177 -8.89 14.58 -4.17
C ILE A 177 -9.66 15.68 -4.89
N THR A 178 -10.56 15.31 -5.82
CA THR A 178 -11.33 16.27 -6.61
C THR A 178 -12.35 17.02 -5.75
N ALA A 179 -13.06 16.32 -4.86
CA ALA A 179 -14.01 16.90 -3.93
C ALA A 179 -13.32 17.88 -2.96
N LEU A 180 -12.17 17.50 -2.39
CA LEU A 180 -11.37 18.37 -1.52
C LEU A 180 -10.90 19.63 -2.24
N LYS A 181 -10.39 19.50 -3.48
CA LYS A 181 -10.02 20.67 -4.31
C LYS A 181 -11.21 21.61 -4.54
N GLY A 182 -12.39 21.06 -4.84
CA GLY A 182 -13.61 21.83 -5.04
C GLY A 182 -14.02 22.62 -3.80
N ILE A 183 -14.03 21.98 -2.63
CA ILE A 183 -14.36 22.61 -1.34
C ILE A 183 -13.39 23.76 -1.04
N ILE A 184 -12.08 23.52 -1.19
CA ILE A 184 -11.06 24.54 -0.95
C ILE A 184 -11.26 25.74 -1.88
N SER A 185 -11.47 25.50 -3.18
CA SER A 185 -11.67 26.60 -4.14
C SER A 185 -12.91 27.45 -3.86
N GLY A 186 -13.99 26.83 -3.36
CA GLY A 186 -15.23 27.52 -2.98
C GLY A 186 -15.16 28.28 -1.65
N MET A 187 -14.20 27.97 -0.78
CA MET A 187 -13.96 28.73 0.46
C MET A 187 -13.16 30.02 0.24
N PHE A 188 -12.41 30.10 -0.86
CA PHE A 188 -11.58 31.26 -1.24
C PHE A 188 -12.15 32.10 -2.39
N SER A 189 -13.34 31.76 -2.89
CA SER A 189 -14.13 32.53 -3.85
C SER A 189 -15.24 33.32 -3.17
#